data_AF-A0A1Y2RFQ7-F1
#
_entry.id   AF-A0A1Y2RFQ7-F1
#
_cell.length_a   1.000
_cell.length_b   1.000
_cell.length_c   1.000
_cell.angle_alpha   90.00
_cell.angle_beta   90.00
_cell.angle_gamma   90.00
#
_symmetry.space_group_name_H-M   'P 1'
#
loop_
_entity.id
_entity.type
_entity.pdbx_description
1 polymer ?
#
loop_
_entity_poly.entity_id
_entity_poly.type
_entity_poly.pdbx_seq_one_letter_code
_entity_poly.pdbx_strand_id
1 'polypeptide(L)'
;MKIIILLTTLLISFHSFSQSDSLLKKYDQQLLYRYGSHFMKGGNKVSFSALREEFINPSISFDLYAKAKKDKTISSVLRYVSLLAFIGVAKGASDNNRNLTYGFLAGQFVTLALSRSFQDKSTTGLDRAIQIRNRELLFPGR
;
A
#
# COMPACT_ATOMS: atom_id res chain seq x y z
N MET A 1 35.97 49.77 -16.85
CA MET A 1 35.12 49.59 -15.64
C MET A 1 33.64 49.32 -15.92
N LYS A 2 33.01 49.88 -16.98
CA LYS A 2 31.56 49.70 -17.24
C LYS A 2 31.15 48.25 -17.64
N ILE A 3 32.03 47.52 -18.33
CA ILE A 3 31.78 46.14 -18.79
C ILE A 3 31.76 45.14 -17.63
N ILE A 4 32.60 45.34 -16.61
CA ILE A 4 32.70 44.45 -15.44
C ILE A 4 31.41 44.53 -14.60
N ILE A 5 30.84 45.72 -14.45
CA ILE A 5 29.58 45.92 -13.71
C ILE A 5 28.40 45.27 -14.44
N LEU A 6 28.39 45.28 -15.78
CA LEU A 6 27.34 44.64 -16.57
C LEU A 6 27.44 43.10 -16.52
N LEU A 7 28.66 42.57 -16.41
CA LEU A 7 28.90 41.13 -16.29
C LEU A 7 28.51 40.61 -14.90
N THR A 8 28.75 41.39 -13.83
CA THR A 8 28.38 41.01 -12.47
C THR A 8 26.87 41.10 -12.21
N THR A 9 26.16 42.07 -12.79
CA THR A 9 24.70 42.13 -12.68
C THR A 9 24.01 40.98 -13.41
N LEU A 10 24.53 40.56 -14.57
CA LEU A 10 24.01 39.42 -15.32
C LEU A 10 24.12 38.11 -14.52
N LEU A 11 25.26 37.88 -13.85
CA LEU A 11 25.52 36.67 -13.06
C LEU A 11 24.64 36.57 -11.81
N ILE A 12 24.26 37.69 -11.20
CA ILE A 12 23.35 37.72 -10.05
C ILE A 12 21.93 37.33 -10.49
N SER A 13 21.48 37.76 -11.68
CA SER A 13 20.18 37.40 -12.23
C SER A 13 20.03 35.90 -12.52
N PHE A 14 21.13 35.20 -12.85
CA PHE A 14 21.10 33.74 -13.04
C PHE A 14 21.04 32.96 -11.72
N HIS A 15 21.49 33.53 -10.59
CA HIS A 15 21.38 32.88 -9.27
C HIS A 15 19.97 32.94 -8.68
N SER A 16 19.10 33.85 -9.17
CA SER A 16 17.72 33.98 -8.68
C SER A 16 16.74 33.01 -9.34
N PHE A 17 17.16 32.18 -10.30
CA PHE A 17 16.29 31.24 -11.01
C PHE A 17 16.31 29.80 -10.46
N SER A 18 16.65 29.63 -9.17
CA SER A 18 16.53 28.35 -8.47
C SER A 18 15.51 28.43 -7.33
N GLN A 19 14.32 28.99 -7.59
CA GLN A 19 13.12 28.50 -6.92
C GLN A 19 12.78 27.14 -7.55
N SER A 20 13.56 26.11 -7.21
CA SER A 20 13.23 24.73 -7.53
C SER A 20 12.00 24.35 -6.69
N ASP A 21 10.84 24.70 -7.21
CA ASP A 21 9.58 23.98 -7.14
C ASP A 21 9.47 23.02 -5.93
N SER A 22 9.33 23.60 -4.72
CA SER A 22 9.29 22.83 -3.47
C SER A 22 8.13 21.83 -3.45
N LEU A 23 7.10 22.11 -4.23
CA LEU A 23 5.90 21.30 -4.42
C LEU A 23 6.18 20.11 -5.34
N LEU A 24 6.90 20.33 -6.45
CA LEU A 24 7.40 19.25 -7.32
C LEU A 24 8.32 18.30 -6.53
N LYS A 25 9.21 18.83 -5.70
CA LYS A 25 10.10 18.02 -4.86
C LYS A 25 9.35 17.18 -3.83
N LYS A 26 8.29 17.74 -3.20
CA LYS A 26 7.40 16.99 -2.31
C LYS A 26 6.63 15.90 -3.05
N TYR A 27 6.10 16.22 -4.23
CA TYR A 27 5.39 15.28 -5.08
C TYR A 27 6.30 14.07 -5.40
N ASP A 28 7.52 14.33 -5.85
CA ASP A 28 8.41 13.29 -6.34
C ASP A 28 9.00 12.44 -5.20
N GLN A 29 9.31 13.05 -4.05
CA GLN A 29 10.02 12.36 -2.96
C GLN A 29 9.11 11.81 -1.85
N GLN A 30 7.91 12.37 -1.65
CA GLN A 30 7.09 12.07 -0.48
C GLN A 30 5.77 11.36 -0.80
N LEU A 31 5.35 11.29 -2.07
CA LEU A 31 4.14 10.56 -2.44
C LEU A 31 4.34 9.06 -2.30
N LEU A 32 3.36 8.43 -1.66
CA LEU A 32 3.30 6.99 -1.54
C LEU A 32 2.36 6.44 -2.63
N TYR A 33 2.79 5.42 -3.35
CA TYR A 33 1.94 4.77 -4.34
C TYR A 33 2.22 3.28 -4.37
N ARG A 34 1.28 2.53 -4.95
CA ARG A 34 1.37 1.08 -5.05
C ARG A 34 1.91 0.70 -6.43
N TYR A 35 2.88 -0.21 -6.44
CA TYR A 35 3.40 -0.85 -7.64
C TYR A 35 3.31 -2.37 -7.47
N GLY A 36 2.26 -2.97 -8.07
CA GLY A 36 1.96 -4.40 -7.91
C GLY A 36 1.71 -4.79 -6.45
N SER A 37 2.57 -5.65 -5.90
CA SER A 37 2.54 -6.10 -4.49
C SER A 37 3.37 -5.24 -3.54
N HIS A 38 3.98 -4.16 -4.04
CA HIS A 38 4.91 -3.33 -3.30
C HIS A 38 4.41 -1.88 -3.21
N PHE A 39 4.94 -1.16 -2.23
CA PHE A 39 4.70 0.27 -2.08
C PHE A 39 5.98 0.99 -2.43
N MET A 40 5.86 2.14 -3.07
CA MET A 40 6.97 2.99 -3.44
C MET A 40 6.78 4.37 -2.83
N LYS A 41 7.87 4.98 -2.40
CA LYS A 41 7.95 6.37 -1.95
C LYS A 41 9.27 6.96 -2.43
N GLY A 42 9.23 8.01 -3.24
CA GLY A 42 10.46 8.64 -3.75
C GLY A 42 11.39 7.67 -4.48
N GLY A 43 10.83 6.73 -5.25
CA GLY A 43 11.59 5.69 -5.96
C GLY A 43 12.06 4.52 -5.08
N ASN A 44 11.90 4.61 -3.75
CA ASN A 44 12.30 3.54 -2.83
C ASN A 44 11.13 2.63 -2.48
N LYS A 45 11.42 1.33 -2.40
CA LYS A 45 10.43 0.32 -1.98
C LYS A 45 10.19 0.39 -0.48
N VAL A 46 8.92 0.56 -0.11
CA VAL A 46 8.44 0.60 1.27
C VAL A 46 7.72 -0.71 1.59
N SER A 47 8.08 -1.30 2.74
CA SER A 47 7.43 -2.51 3.24
C SER A 47 6.07 -2.18 3.87
N PHE A 48 5.17 -3.16 3.92
CA PHE A 48 3.84 -2.96 4.53
C PHE A 48 3.91 -2.63 6.04
N SER A 49 4.97 -3.05 6.74
CA SER A 49 5.21 -2.69 8.14
C SER A 49 5.67 -1.24 8.27
N ALA A 50 6.57 -0.79 7.40
CA ALA A 50 7.06 0.59 7.36
C ALA A 50 5.95 1.59 7.00
N LEU A 51 4.93 1.17 6.25
CA LEU A 51 3.74 2.00 6.02
C LEU A 51 3.06 2.48 7.29
N ARG A 52 3.15 1.72 8.40
CA ARG A 52 2.54 2.12 9.66
C ARG A 52 3.02 3.50 10.08
N GLU A 53 4.32 3.77 9.95
CA GLU A 53 4.96 5.02 10.37
C GLU A 53 4.50 6.22 9.53
N GLU A 54 4.16 5.99 8.25
CA GLU A 54 3.62 7.02 7.35
C GLU A 54 2.19 7.44 7.70
N PHE A 55 1.46 6.63 8.47
CA PHE A 55 0.08 6.87 8.86
C PHE A 55 -0.09 7.28 10.33
N ILE A 56 1.00 7.47 11.09
CA ILE A 56 0.91 7.81 12.53
C ILE A 56 0.28 9.20 12.75
N ASN A 57 0.22 10.08 11.75
CA ASN A 57 -0.19 11.49 11.92
C ASN A 57 -1.16 12.08 10.88
N PRO A 58 -2.14 11.29 10.42
CA PRO A 58 -3.54 11.74 10.38
C PRO A 58 -4.52 10.61 10.74
N SER A 59 -5.40 10.83 11.73
CA SER A 59 -6.24 9.81 12.38
C SER A 59 -7.10 8.98 11.41
N ILE A 60 -7.71 9.61 10.40
CA ILE A 60 -8.57 8.92 9.43
C ILE A 60 -7.78 7.94 8.55
N SER A 61 -6.57 8.32 8.13
CA SER A 61 -5.71 7.45 7.32
C SER A 61 -5.22 6.25 8.13
N PHE A 62 -4.98 6.44 9.43
CA PHE A 62 -4.58 5.38 10.34
C PHE A 62 -5.69 4.35 10.54
N ASP A 63 -6.94 4.78 10.73
CA ASP A 63 -8.07 3.87 10.90
C ASP A 63 -8.29 3.00 9.68
N LEU A 64 -8.18 3.60 8.48
CA LEU A 64 -8.26 2.87 7.22
C LEU A 64 -7.10 1.88 7.05
N TYR A 65 -5.87 2.28 7.42
CA TYR A 65 -4.71 1.38 7.44
C TYR A 65 -4.92 0.22 8.43
N ALA A 66 -5.40 0.50 9.64
CA ALA A 66 -5.64 -0.52 10.68
C ALA A 66 -6.70 -1.53 10.23
N LYS A 67 -7.79 -1.04 9.63
CA LYS A 67 -8.82 -1.89 9.02
C LYS A 67 -8.25 -2.73 7.87
N ALA A 68 -7.49 -2.12 6.97
CA ALA A 68 -6.85 -2.83 5.87
C ALA A 68 -5.88 -3.91 6.36
N LYS A 69 -5.13 -3.63 7.43
CA LYS A 69 -4.23 -4.59 8.08
C LYS A 69 -5.02 -5.77 8.68
N LYS A 70 -6.12 -5.49 9.38
CA LYS A 70 -7.00 -6.55 9.93
C LYS A 70 -7.54 -7.45 8.82
N ASP A 71 -8.05 -6.86 7.74
CA ASP A 71 -8.58 -7.61 6.60
C ASP A 71 -7.50 -8.47 5.93
N LYS A 72 -6.27 -7.98 5.82
CA LYS A 72 -5.11 -8.75 5.32
C LYS A 72 -4.80 -9.95 6.22
N THR A 73 -4.84 -9.75 7.54
CA THR A 73 -4.62 -10.83 8.50
C THR A 73 -5.71 -11.90 8.37
N ILE A 74 -6.99 -11.50 8.30
CA ILE A 74 -8.11 -12.42 8.10
C ILE A 74 -7.95 -13.20 6.79
N SER A 75 -7.62 -12.50 5.69
CA SER A 75 -7.36 -13.13 4.40
C SER A 75 -6.25 -14.17 4.47
N SER A 76 -5.15 -13.86 5.18
CA SER A 76 -4.01 -14.75 5.36
C SER A 76 -4.38 -15.99 6.18
N VAL A 77 -5.13 -15.82 7.28
CA VAL A 77 -5.64 -16.94 8.09
C VAL A 77 -6.54 -17.84 7.25
N LEU A 78 -7.51 -17.28 6.52
CA LEU A 78 -8.41 -18.05 5.66
C LEU A 78 -7.66 -18.82 4.56
N ARG A 79 -6.56 -18.24 4.05
CA ARG A 79 -5.66 -18.92 3.10
C ARG A 79 -4.98 -20.14 3.72
N TYR A 80 -4.48 -20.02 4.95
CA TYR A 80 -3.89 -21.16 5.66
C TYR A 80 -4.94 -22.23 5.99
N VAL A 81 -6.14 -21.82 6.41
CA VAL A 81 -7.25 -22.75 6.63
C VAL A 81 -7.62 -23.48 5.34
N SER A 82 -7.64 -22.79 4.20
CA SER A 82 -7.87 -23.41 2.89
C SER A 82 -6.80 -24.46 2.54
N LEU A 83 -5.52 -24.17 2.82
CA LEU A 83 -4.43 -25.14 2.64
C LEU A 83 -4.62 -26.38 3.51
N LEU A 84 -5.04 -26.21 4.78
CA LEU A 84 -5.36 -27.33 5.65
C LEU A 84 -6.55 -28.14 5.14
N ALA A 85 -7.58 -27.48 4.63
CA ALA A 85 -8.72 -28.15 4.01
C ALA A 85 -8.29 -28.96 2.79
N PHE A 86 -7.39 -28.44 1.95
CA PHE A 86 -6.83 -29.17 0.81
C PHE A 86 -6.07 -30.44 1.23
N ILE A 87 -5.30 -30.39 2.30
CA ILE A 87 -4.66 -31.59 2.89
C ILE A 87 -5.73 -32.58 3.36
N GLY A 88 -6.83 -32.08 3.95
CA GLY A 88 -7.99 -32.89 4.31
C GLY A 88 -8.67 -33.57 3.11
N VAL A 89 -8.77 -32.88 1.97
CA VAL A 89 -9.26 -33.45 0.70
C VAL A 89 -8.36 -34.60 0.26
N ALA A 90 -7.05 -34.40 0.25
CA ALA A 90 -6.09 -35.43 -0.16
C ALA A 90 -6.17 -36.68 0.73
N LYS A 91 -6.30 -36.49 2.05
CA LYS A 91 -6.47 -37.59 3.00
C LYS A 91 -7.81 -38.31 2.81
N GLY A 92 -8.92 -37.57 2.70
CA GLY A 92 -10.24 -38.16 2.46
C GLY A 92 -10.31 -38.96 1.16
N ALA A 93 -9.62 -38.50 0.11
CA ALA A 93 -9.51 -39.21 -1.15
C ALA A 93 -8.68 -40.51 -1.01
N SER A 94 -7.57 -40.46 -0.27
CA SER A 94 -6.74 -41.65 0.03
C SER A 94 -7.53 -42.70 0.82
N ASP A 95 -8.38 -42.28 1.74
CA ASP A 95 -9.21 -43.16 2.56
C ASP A 95 -10.52 -43.60 1.85
N ASN A 96 -10.69 -43.25 0.56
CA ASN A 96 -11.90 -43.47 -0.24
C ASN A 96 -13.20 -42.91 0.39
N ASN A 97 -13.07 -41.96 1.32
CA ASN A 97 -14.18 -41.35 2.04
C ASN A 97 -14.70 -40.12 1.28
N ARG A 98 -15.68 -40.37 0.41
CA ARG A 98 -16.27 -39.33 -0.47
C ARG A 98 -16.92 -38.21 0.33
N ASN A 99 -17.63 -38.52 1.41
CA ASN A 99 -18.30 -37.51 2.24
C ASN A 99 -17.29 -36.54 2.86
N LEU A 100 -16.20 -37.09 3.41
CA LEU A 100 -15.12 -36.29 3.99
C LEU A 100 -14.44 -35.42 2.92
N THR A 101 -14.18 -36.01 1.75
CA THR A 101 -13.55 -35.32 0.60
C THR A 101 -14.40 -34.14 0.13
N TYR A 102 -15.71 -34.34 -0.08
CA TYR A 102 -16.61 -33.27 -0.51
C TYR A 102 -16.78 -32.18 0.55
N GLY A 103 -16.84 -32.57 1.84
CA GLY A 103 -16.89 -31.61 2.94
C GLY A 103 -15.67 -30.68 2.97
N PHE A 104 -14.47 -31.26 2.86
CA PHE A 104 -13.24 -30.46 2.81
C PHE A 104 -13.11 -29.63 1.53
N LEU A 105 -13.53 -30.16 0.36
CA LEU A 105 -13.56 -29.40 -0.89
C LEU A 105 -14.47 -28.18 -0.78
N ALA A 106 -15.69 -28.37 -0.29
CA ALA A 106 -16.64 -27.27 -0.08
C ALA A 106 -16.06 -26.22 0.88
N GLY A 107 -15.49 -26.66 2.01
CA GLY A 107 -14.81 -25.77 2.96
C GLY A 107 -13.63 -25.01 2.34
N GLN A 108 -12.83 -25.68 1.50
CA GLN A 108 -11.72 -25.06 0.78
C GLN A 108 -12.20 -23.95 -0.17
N PHE A 109 -13.25 -24.20 -0.94
CA PHE A 109 -13.81 -23.21 -1.86
C PHE A 109 -14.36 -21.99 -1.11
N VAL A 110 -15.12 -22.20 -0.04
CA VAL A 110 -15.69 -21.12 0.78
C VAL A 110 -14.57 -20.28 1.40
N THR A 111 -13.57 -20.91 2.01
CA THR A 111 -12.46 -20.21 2.66
C THR A 111 -11.58 -19.45 1.66
N LEU A 112 -11.36 -19.97 0.45
CA LEU A 112 -10.69 -19.23 -0.62
C LEU A 112 -11.47 -18.01 -1.08
N ALA A 113 -12.78 -18.17 -1.31
CA ALA A 113 -13.64 -17.07 -1.76
C ALA A 113 -13.66 -15.94 -0.72
N LEU A 114 -13.81 -16.29 0.56
CA LEU A 114 -13.75 -15.32 1.66
C LEU A 114 -12.36 -14.69 1.76
N SER A 115 -11.28 -15.48 1.66
CA SER A 115 -9.91 -14.96 1.68
C SER A 115 -9.70 -13.89 0.61
N ARG A 116 -10.20 -14.12 -0.61
CA ARG A 116 -10.13 -13.15 -1.70
C ARG A 116 -10.95 -11.89 -1.41
N SER A 117 -12.18 -12.04 -0.92
CA SER A 117 -13.01 -10.89 -0.53
C SER A 117 -12.32 -9.99 0.50
N PHE A 118 -11.70 -10.58 1.53
CA PHE A 118 -10.93 -9.82 2.53
C PHE A 118 -9.63 -9.22 1.96
N GLN A 119 -8.98 -9.90 1.01
CA GLN A 119 -7.81 -9.36 0.32
C GLN A 119 -8.16 -8.10 -0.50
N ASP A 120 -9.31 -8.10 -1.16
CA ASP A 120 -9.80 -6.97 -1.96
C ASP A 120 -10.22 -5.80 -1.08
N LYS A 121 -10.92 -6.07 0.05
CA LYS A 121 -11.23 -5.06 1.06
C LYS A 121 -9.98 -4.43 1.66
N SER A 122 -8.99 -5.25 1.99
CA SER A 122 -7.69 -4.80 2.49
C SER A 122 -6.99 -3.87 1.49
N THR A 123 -6.93 -4.29 0.23
CA THR A 123 -6.36 -3.51 -0.87
C THR A 123 -7.06 -2.15 -1.01
N THR A 124 -8.39 -2.16 -1.08
CA THR A 124 -9.19 -0.95 -1.26
C THR A 124 -9.05 0.01 -0.09
N GLY A 125 -9.08 -0.50 1.15
CA GLY A 125 -8.88 0.31 2.35
C GLY A 125 -7.50 0.96 2.39
N LEU A 126 -6.48 0.22 1.98
CA LEU A 126 -5.11 0.72 1.92
C LEU A 126 -4.94 1.78 0.83
N ASP A 127 -5.47 1.55 -0.37
CA ASP A 127 -5.39 2.53 -1.46
C ASP A 127 -6.09 3.85 -1.08
N ARG A 128 -7.23 3.77 -0.36
CA ARG A 128 -7.90 4.95 0.20
C ARG A 128 -7.06 5.65 1.28
N ALA A 129 -6.43 4.89 2.19
CA ALA A 129 -5.55 5.46 3.20
C ALA A 129 -4.38 6.22 2.56
N ILE A 130 -3.79 5.64 1.52
CA ILE A 130 -2.71 6.26 0.74
C ILE A 130 -3.19 7.55 0.07
N GLN A 131 -4.36 7.51 -0.58
CA GLN A 131 -4.93 8.69 -1.23
C GLN A 131 -5.19 9.84 -0.24
N ILE A 132 -5.75 9.54 0.93
CA ILE A 132 -6.02 10.54 1.97
C ILE A 132 -4.71 11.14 2.48
N ARG A 133 -3.75 10.30 2.85
CA ARG A 133 -2.44 10.75 3.34
C ARG A 133 -1.69 11.58 2.30
N ASN A 134 -1.75 11.21 1.01
CA ASN A 134 -1.14 11.98 -0.06
C ASN A 134 -1.88 13.30 -0.30
N ARG A 135 -3.21 13.33 -0.21
CA ARG A 135 -4.00 14.55 -0.32
C ARG A 135 -3.64 15.53 0.81
N GLU A 136 -3.55 15.07 2.04
CA GLU A 136 -3.16 15.89 3.19
C GLU A 136 -1.72 16.42 3.07
N LEU A 137 -0.81 15.61 2.51
CA LEU A 137 0.57 16.03 2.25
C LEU A 137 0.66 17.13 1.19
N LEU A 138 -0.18 17.07 0.15
CA LEU A 138 -0.24 18.06 -0.93
C LEU A 138 -1.02 19.32 -0.51
N PHE A 139 -2.04 19.17 0.34
CA PHE A 139 -2.95 20.25 0.74
C PHE A 139 -3.15 20.28 2.27
N PRO A 140 -2.13 20.68 3.05
CA PRO A 140 -2.26 20.75 4.51
C PRO A 140 -3.30 21.81 4.91
N GLY A 141 -4.28 21.41 5.73
CA GLY A 141 -5.31 22.32 6.30
C GLY A 141 -6.57 22.52 5.47
N ARG A 142 -6.84 21.67 4.47
CA ARG A 142 -8.08 21.68 3.65
C ARG A 142 -8.83 20.36 3.66
#